data_AF-A0A5E4F638-F1
#
_entry.id   AF-A0A5E4F638-F1
#
_cell.length_a   1.000
_cell.length_b   1.000
_cell.length_c   1.000
_cell.angle_alpha   90.00
_cell.angle_beta   90.00
_cell.angle_gamma   90.00
#
_symmetry.space_group_name_H-M   'P 1'
#
loop_
_entity.id
_entity.type
_entity.pdbx_description
1 polymer ?
#
loop_
_entity_poly.entity_id
_entity_poly.type
_entity_poly.pdbx_seq_one_letter_code
_entity_poly.pdbx_strand_id
1 'polypeptide(L)' 'MGQARGSAIVATTLLLSCCEISDATNYTIGGDDGWNFKVHDWPTGKKFHTHDTLVFKYNMDSTMWWW' A
#
# COMPACT_ATOMS: atom_id res chain seq x y z
N MET A 1 -30.64 28.14 -21.15
CA MET A 1 -30.14 26.73 -21.12
C MET A 1 -28.76 26.64 -20.44
N GLY A 2 -28.58 27.23 -19.24
CA GLY A 2 -27.30 27.21 -18.50
C GLY A 2 -27.31 26.35 -17.22
N GLN A 3 -28.47 26.12 -16.62
CA GLN A 3 -28.61 25.43 -15.33
C GLN A 3 -28.26 23.93 -15.37
N ALA A 4 -28.59 23.23 -16.47
CA ALA A 4 -28.32 21.79 -16.61
C ALA A 4 -26.82 21.46 -16.63
N ARG A 5 -25.97 22.37 -17.12
CA ARG A 5 -24.53 22.17 -17.25
C ARG A 5 -23.83 22.28 -15.88
N GLY A 6 -24.24 23.25 -15.07
CA GLY A 6 -23.73 23.39 -13.69
C GLY A 6 -24.15 22.23 -12.80
N SER A 7 -25.40 21.77 -12.92
CA SER A 7 -25.92 20.64 -12.14
C SER A 7 -25.18 19.33 -12.44
N ALA A 8 -24.86 19.07 -13.71
CA ALA A 8 -24.11 17.86 -14.08
C ALA A 8 -22.69 17.86 -13.51
N ILE A 9 -22.01 19.01 -13.48
CA ILE A 9 -20.64 19.12 -12.94
C ILE A 9 -20.63 18.87 -11.43
N VAL A 10 -21.61 19.41 -10.70
CA VAL A 10 -21.74 19.21 -9.24
C VAL A 10 -22.06 17.74 -8.92
N ALA A 11 -22.97 17.11 -9.68
CA ALA A 11 -23.30 15.70 -9.48
C ALA A 11 -22.10 14.78 -9.73
N THR A 12 -21.34 15.01 -10.81
CA THR A 12 -20.16 14.19 -11.15
C THR A 12 -19.03 14.35 -10.14
N THR A 13 -18.78 15.56 -9.63
CA THR A 13 -17.75 15.80 -8.61
C THR A 13 -18.09 15.14 -7.27
N LEU A 14 -19.36 15.16 -6.86
CA LEU A 14 -19.84 14.44 -5.68
C LEU A 14 -19.68 12.91 -5.80
N LEU A 15 -19.98 12.35 -6.98
CA LEU A 15 -19.82 10.92 -7.23
C LEU A 15 -18.36 10.47 -7.17
N LEU A 16 -17.43 11.27 -7.70
CA LEU A 16 -15.99 10.98 -7.63
C LEU A 16 -15.45 11.03 -6.19
N SER A 17 -15.97 11.92 -5.35
CA SER A 17 -15.56 12.00 -3.93
C SER A 17 -16.02 10.82 -3.08
N CYS A 18 -17.04 10.07 -3.52
CA CYS A 18 -17.52 8.87 -2.82
C CYS A 18 -16.75 7.60 -3.23
N CYS A 19 -16.03 7.66 -4.34
CA CYS A 19 -15.20 6.56 -4.82
C CYS A 19 -13.83 6.66 -4.14
N GLU A 20 -13.71 6.11 -2.95
CA GLU A 20 -12.38 5.94 -2.34
C GLU A 20 -11.62 4.90 -3.17
N ILE A 21 -10.68 5.38 -3.98
CA ILE A 21 -9.73 4.52 -4.69
C ILE A 21 -8.89 3.85 -3.60
N SER A 22 -9.24 2.61 -3.26
CA SER A 22 -8.44 1.77 -2.36
C SER A 22 -7.15 1.40 -3.08
N ASP A 23 -6.13 2.24 -2.93
CA ASP A 23 -4.80 1.99 -3.45
C ASP A 23 -4.16 0.84 -2.66
N ALA A 24 -3.60 -0.13 -3.38
CA ALA A 24 -2.90 -1.26 -2.79
C ALA A 24 -1.63 -0.75 -2.07
N THR A 25 -1.54 -0.99 -0.75
CA THR A 25 -0.39 -0.50 0.02
C THR A 25 0.76 -1.51 -0.04
N ASN A 26 1.97 -1.00 -0.31
CA ASN A 26 3.19 -1.80 -0.29
C ASN A 26 3.86 -1.70 1.08
N TYR A 27 3.86 -2.81 1.84
CA TYR A 27 4.48 -2.89 3.16
C TYR A 27 5.85 -3.57 3.08
N THR A 28 6.93 -2.82 3.35
CA THR A 28 8.27 -3.41 3.48
C THR A 28 8.48 -3.94 4.88
N ILE A 29 8.75 -5.24 5.00
CA ILE A 29 8.88 -5.87 6.30
C ILE A 29 10.23 -5.54 6.92
N GLY A 30 10.21 -5.15 8.20
CA GLY A 30 11.40 -4.72 8.93
C GLY A 30 11.92 -3.33 8.55
N GLY A 31 11.22 -2.60 7.67
CA GLY A 31 11.59 -1.24 7.30
C GLY A 31 13.00 -1.17 6.69
N ASP A 32 13.82 -0.25 7.19
CA ASP A 32 15.20 -0.04 6.74
C ASP A 32 16.14 -1.20 7.13
N ASP A 33 15.82 -1.95 8.19
CA ASP A 33 16.57 -3.13 8.64
C ASP A 33 16.29 -4.40 7.80
N GLY A 34 15.26 -4.34 6.93
CA GLY A 34 14.83 -5.46 6.10
C GLY A 34 14.30 -6.66 6.90
N TRP A 35 14.03 -7.75 6.18
CA TRP A 35 13.56 -9.01 6.71
C TRP A 35 14.68 -9.76 7.45
N ASN A 36 14.60 -9.76 8.78
CA ASN A 36 15.51 -10.49 9.68
C ASN A 36 14.72 -11.13 10.84
N PHE A 37 15.37 -11.91 11.72
CA PHE A 37 14.69 -12.63 12.80
C PHE A 37 14.03 -11.74 13.88
N LYS A 38 14.32 -10.44 13.93
CA LYS A 38 13.77 -9.49 14.92
C LYS A 38 12.46 -8.83 14.49
N VAL A 39 11.96 -9.09 13.28
CA VAL A 39 10.72 -8.49 12.76
C VAL A 39 9.42 -9.01 13.41
N HIS A 40 9.51 -9.76 14.50
CA HIS A 40 8.34 -10.34 15.18
C HIS A 40 7.31 -9.30 15.68
N ASP A 41 7.78 -8.12 16.09
CA ASP A 41 6.94 -7.01 16.55
C ASP A 41 6.45 -6.11 15.39
N TRP A 42 7.02 -6.25 14.20
CA TRP A 42 6.69 -5.41 13.03
C TRP A 42 5.21 -5.43 12.60
N PRO A 43 4.47 -6.56 12.64
CA PRO A 43 3.05 -6.55 12.27
C PRO A 43 2.15 -5.89 13.34
N THR A 44 2.65 -5.64 14.55
CA THR A 44 1.88 -5.09 15.66
C THR A 44 1.34 -3.70 15.29
N GLY A 45 0.01 -3.54 15.31
CA GLY A 45 -0.67 -2.30 14.98
C GLY A 45 -0.88 -2.02 13.49
N LYS A 46 -0.46 -2.93 12.59
CA LYS A 46 -0.74 -2.82 11.15
C LYS A 46 -2.08 -3.47 10.80
N LYS A 47 -2.79 -2.84 9.87
CA LYS A 47 -4.01 -3.39 9.25
C LYS A 47 -3.67 -3.75 7.81
N PHE A 48 -3.87 -5.01 7.47
CA PHE A 48 -3.68 -5.49 6.11
C PHE A 48 -5.04 -5.58 5.42
N HIS A 49 -5.12 -5.01 4.23
CA HIS A 49 -6.28 -5.03 3.37
C HIS A 49 -6.02 -5.93 2.17
N THR A 50 -7.09 -6.40 1.53
CA THR A 50 -6.98 -7.19 0.30
C THR A 50 -6.38 -6.32 -0.80
N HIS A 51 -5.45 -6.88 -1.57
CA HIS A 51 -4.58 -6.21 -2.55
C HIS A 51 -3.33 -5.52 -1.99
N ASP A 52 -3.12 -5.47 -0.67
CA ASP A 52 -1.83 -5.04 -0.13
C ASP A 52 -0.71 -6.02 -0.47
N THR A 53 0.49 -5.50 -0.73
CA THR A 53 1.67 -6.29 -1.06
C THR A 53 2.68 -6.24 0.08
N LEU A 54 3.10 -7.39 0.58
CA LEU A 54 4.18 -7.50 1.56
C LEU A 54 5.52 -7.76 0.85
N VAL A 55 6.46 -6.84 1.01
CA VAL A 55 7.78 -6.89 0.39
C VAL A 55 8.80 -7.42 1.40
N PHE A 56 9.34 -8.60 1.11
CA PHE A 56 10.39 -9.24 1.89
C PHE A 56 11.76 -8.90 1.28
N LYS A 57 12.45 -7.91 1.86
CA LYS A 57 13.83 -7.57 1.46
C LYS A 57 14.81 -8.27 2.38
N TYR A 58 15.63 -9.16 1.88
CA TYR A 58 16.71 -9.78 2.65
C TYR A 58 18.05 -9.44 2.01
N ASN A 59 19.05 -9.15 2.83
CA ASN A 59 20.43 -9.09 2.37
C ASN A 59 20.90 -10.53 2.19
N MET A 60 20.99 -10.96 0.94
CA MET A 60 21.64 -12.22 0.59
C MET A 60 23.13 -12.01 0.85
N ASP A 61 23.65 -12.69 1.87
CA ASP A 61 25.09 -12.72 2.08
C ASP A 61 25.75 -13.42 0.90
N SER A 62 26.43 -12.64 0.06
CA SER A 62 27.09 -13.10 -1.16
C SER A 62 28.39 -13.87 -0.88
N THR A 63 28.67 -14.24 0.37
CA THR A 63 29.84 -15.07 0.71
C THR A 63 29.51 -16.57 0.80
N MET A 64 28.24 -16.96 0.66
CA MET A 64 27.81 -18.36 0.59
C MET A 64 27.97 -19.00 -0.80
N TRP A 65 29.06 -18.68 -1.51
CA TRP A 65 29.40 -19.27 -2.80
C TRP A 65 30.66 -20.13 -2.71
N TRP A 66 30.76 -21.09 -1.79
CA TRP A 66 31.76 -22.18 -1.89
C TRP A 66 31.30 -23.46 -1.17
N TRP A 67 30.41 -24.20 -1.83
CA TRP A 67 30.41 -25.66 -1.94
C TRP A 67 30.02 -26.02 -3.37
#